data_AF-A0A936GHV2-F1
#
_entry.id   AF-A0A936GHV2-F1
#
_cell.length_a   1.000
_cell.length_b   1.000
_cell.length_c   1.000
_cell.angle_alpha   90.00
_cell.angle_beta   90.00
_cell.angle_gamma   90.00
#
_symmetry.space_group_name_H-M   'P 1'
#
loop_
_entity.id
_entity.type
_entity.pdbx_description
1 polymer ?
#
loop_
_entity_poly.entity_id
_entity_poly.type
_entity_poly.pdbx_seq_one_letter_code
_entity_poly.pdbx_strand_id
1 'polypeptide(L)'
;MKSTFLPAGLATLFVGLLALRLDKTIIKEVTFLGHHKIKNIIISFVPLVVFTLSGLQNDNNINPNLFGFLISLIFLVYALTEEIFWRGYLINALKPLGRFKNYALLGLLWWLWHIPFGHNLDPLGLFVMIVGGSFLIAKFVEATKSFLIMSAPPIFVPM
;
A
#
# COMPACT_ATOMS: atom_id res chain seq x y z
N MET A 1 -0.28 10.20 -20.36
CA MET A 1 0.06 9.49 -19.11
C MET A 1 0.13 7.99 -19.42
N LYS A 2 1.32 7.37 -19.47
CA LYS A 2 1.37 5.89 -19.60
C LYS A 2 0.91 5.33 -18.26
N SER A 3 -0.22 4.61 -18.20
CA SER A 3 -0.76 4.07 -16.96
C SER A 3 0.03 2.83 -16.53
N THR A 4 1.28 3.02 -16.10
CA THR A 4 2.15 1.94 -15.61
C THR A 4 1.72 1.42 -14.23
N PHE A 5 0.94 2.21 -13.48
CA PHE A 5 0.44 1.86 -12.15
C PHE A 5 -0.54 0.68 -12.14
N LEU A 6 -1.52 0.63 -13.03
CA LEU A 6 -2.50 -0.48 -13.04
C LEU A 6 -1.85 -1.85 -13.30
N PRO A 7 -0.96 -2.00 -14.30
CA PRO A 7 -0.18 -3.22 -14.48
C PRO A 7 0.70 -3.56 -13.27
N ALA A 8 1.28 -2.56 -12.60
CA ALA A 8 2.11 -2.76 -11.41
C ALA A 8 1.32 -3.35 -10.23
N GLY A 9 0.12 -2.80 -9.96
CA GLY A 9 -0.78 -3.34 -8.93
C GLY A 9 -1.23 -4.77 -9.25
N LEU A 10 -1.58 -5.04 -10.51
CA LEU A 10 -1.96 -6.40 -10.93
C LEU A 10 -0.80 -7.41 -10.84
N ALA A 11 0.43 -6.99 -11.16
CA ALA A 11 1.61 -7.84 -11.06
C ALA A 11 1.90 -8.23 -9.60
N THR A 12 1.87 -7.25 -8.69
CA THR A 12 2.06 -7.51 -7.25
C THR A 12 0.93 -8.37 -6.68
N LEU A 13 -0.33 -8.13 -7.08
CA LEU A 13 -1.46 -9.00 -6.70
C LEU A 13 -1.22 -10.44 -7.16
N PHE A 14 -0.91 -10.66 -8.44
CA PHE A 14 -0.73 -12.00 -8.99
C PHE A 14 0.41 -12.75 -8.28
N VAL A 15 1.57 -12.11 -8.13
CA VAL A 15 2.73 -12.68 -7.45
C VAL A 15 2.42 -12.93 -5.97
N GLY A 16 1.75 -12.00 -5.29
CA GLY A 16 1.35 -12.15 -3.89
C GLY A 16 0.40 -13.33 -3.67
N LEU A 17 -0.62 -13.47 -4.51
CA LEU A 17 -1.54 -14.62 -4.45
C LEU A 17 -0.83 -15.94 -4.76
N LEU A 18 0.05 -15.95 -5.76
CA LEU A 18 0.84 -17.13 -6.10
C LEU A 18 1.76 -17.53 -4.95
N ALA A 19 2.49 -16.59 -4.37
CA ALA A 19 3.38 -16.81 -3.24
C ALA A 19 2.62 -17.35 -2.01
N LEU A 20 1.49 -16.73 -1.64
CA LEU A 20 0.63 -17.20 -0.56
C LEU A 20 0.02 -18.58 -0.82
N ARG A 21 -0.16 -18.96 -2.09
CA ARG A 21 -0.67 -20.27 -2.48
C ARG A 21 0.42 -21.34 -2.40
N LEU A 22 1.64 -21.04 -2.85
CA LEU A 22 2.76 -21.98 -2.95
C LEU A 22 3.51 -22.15 -1.63
N ASP A 23 3.74 -21.07 -0.90
CA ASP A 23 4.46 -21.09 0.37
C ASP A 23 3.52 -21.49 1.51
N LYS A 24 3.48 -22.80 1.80
CA LYS A 24 2.70 -23.34 2.93
C LYS A 24 3.42 -23.24 4.27
N THR A 25 4.69 -22.86 4.27
CA THR A 25 5.54 -22.83 5.48
C THR A 25 5.45 -21.50 6.21
N ILE A 26 4.92 -20.47 5.55
CA ILE A 26 4.82 -19.13 6.10
C ILE A 26 3.88 -19.03 7.31
N ILE A 27 4.41 -18.51 8.42
CA ILE A 27 3.63 -18.20 9.61
C ILE A 27 2.99 -16.81 9.42
N LYS A 28 1.67 -16.78 9.29
CA LYS A 28 0.90 -15.54 9.04
C LYS A 28 0.56 -14.85 10.37
N GLU A 29 1.45 -13.96 10.83
CA GLU A 29 1.11 -13.07 11.95
C GLU A 29 0.31 -11.86 11.50
N VAL A 30 0.70 -11.29 10.35
CA VAL A 30 -0.06 -10.24 9.69
C VAL A 30 -1.05 -10.90 8.74
N THR A 31 -2.31 -10.51 8.83
CA THR A 31 -3.40 -11.04 8.00
C THR A 31 -4.18 -9.90 7.34
N PHE A 32 -5.15 -10.24 6.49
CA PHE A 32 -5.93 -9.25 5.77
C PHE A 32 -6.69 -8.30 6.71
N LEU A 33 -7.39 -8.84 7.72
CA LEU A 33 -8.22 -8.05 8.64
C LEU A 33 -7.59 -7.81 10.02
N GLY A 34 -6.54 -8.55 10.37
CA GLY A 34 -5.94 -8.50 11.70
C GLY A 34 -6.90 -8.82 12.85
N HIS A 35 -6.60 -8.31 14.04
CA HIS A 35 -7.37 -8.61 15.26
C HIS A 35 -8.74 -7.93 15.29
N HIS A 36 -8.83 -6.65 14.92
CA HIS A 36 -10.05 -5.85 15.01
C HIS A 36 -10.66 -5.56 13.64
N LYS A 37 -11.37 -6.55 13.09
CA LYS A 37 -11.89 -6.54 11.71
C LYS A 37 -12.67 -5.27 11.34
N ILE A 38 -13.69 -4.92 12.13
CA ILE A 38 -14.56 -3.76 11.85
C ILE A 38 -13.76 -2.45 11.88
N LYS A 39 -12.93 -2.27 12.92
CA LYS A 39 -12.10 -1.07 13.06
C LYS A 39 -11.16 -0.89 11.87
N ASN A 40 -10.51 -1.97 11.44
CA ASN A 40 -9.57 -1.93 10.33
C ASN A 40 -10.27 -1.65 8.99
N ILE A 41 -11.46 -2.20 8.77
CA ILE A 41 -12.31 -1.86 7.62
C ILE A 41 -12.63 -0.36 7.64
N ILE A 42 -13.16 0.16 8.76
CA ILE A 42 -13.54 1.58 8.87
C ILE A 42 -12.36 2.48 8.53
N ILE A 43 -11.19 2.26 9.14
CA ILE A 43 -10.01 3.10 8.92
C ILE A 43 -9.57 3.09 7.44
N SER A 44 -9.68 1.94 6.77
CA SER A 44 -9.30 1.82 5.35
C SER A 44 -10.18 2.67 4.42
N PHE A 45 -11.44 2.89 4.81
CA PHE A 45 -12.38 3.73 4.08
C PHE A 45 -12.37 5.20 4.51
N VAL A 46 -11.63 5.58 5.56
CA VAL A 46 -11.57 6.98 6.01
C VAL A 46 -11.12 7.94 4.90
N PRO A 47 -10.03 7.68 4.15
CA PRO A 47 -9.62 8.62 3.10
C PRO A 47 -10.64 8.73 1.98
N LEU A 48 -11.33 7.63 1.63
CA LEU A 48 -12.43 7.65 0.65
C LEU A 48 -13.52 8.64 1.07
N VAL A 49 -13.94 8.58 2.34
CA VAL A 49 -14.94 9.52 2.88
C VAL A 49 -14.41 10.94 2.89
N VAL A 50 -13.19 11.16 3.39
CA VAL A 50 -12.57 12.50 3.47
C VAL A 50 -12.46 13.15 2.09
N PHE A 51 -11.90 12.46 1.10
CA PHE A 51 -11.76 13.00 -0.26
C PHE A 51 -13.10 13.21 -0.96
N THR A 52 -14.10 12.37 -0.67
CA THR A 52 -15.46 12.56 -1.19
C THR A 52 -16.11 13.81 -0.60
N LEU A 53 -15.95 14.06 0.70
CA LEU A 53 -16.57 15.22 1.37
C LEU A 53 -15.84 16.53 1.07
N SER A 54 -14.51 16.53 1.12
CA SER A 54 -13.70 17.71 0.81
C SER A 54 -13.73 18.06 -0.67
N GLY A 55 -13.90 17.06 -1.54
CA GLY A 55 -13.81 17.20 -2.98
C GLY A 55 -12.37 17.42 -3.45
N LEU A 56 -12.12 17.05 -4.71
CA LEU A 56 -10.85 17.30 -5.39
C LEU A 56 -11.11 18.12 -6.66
N GLN A 57 -10.42 19.25 -6.79
CA GLN A 57 -10.49 20.07 -7.99
C GLN A 57 -9.90 19.32 -9.18
N ASN A 58 -10.49 19.51 -10.36
CA ASN A 58 -10.06 18.86 -11.58
C ASN A 58 -10.44 19.71 -12.80
N ASP A 59 -9.66 19.57 -13.86
CA ASP A 59 -9.86 20.31 -15.12
C ASP A 59 -10.91 19.65 -16.04
N ASN A 60 -11.48 18.52 -15.63
CA ASN A 60 -12.37 17.69 -16.46
C ASN A 60 -13.85 18.05 -16.30
N ASN A 61 -14.18 19.16 -15.65
CA ASN A 61 -15.56 19.57 -15.31
C ASN A 61 -16.37 18.49 -14.55
N ILE A 62 -15.69 17.58 -13.86
CA ILE A 62 -16.33 16.57 -13.01
C ILE A 62 -16.64 17.22 -11.66
N ASN A 63 -17.81 16.92 -11.08
CA ASN A 63 -18.13 17.37 -9.73
C ASN A 63 -16.98 17.01 -8.75
N PRO A 64 -16.45 17.98 -7.97
CA PRO A 64 -15.26 17.75 -7.14
C PRO A 64 -15.41 16.60 -6.13
N ASN A 65 -16.60 16.42 -5.55
CA ASN A 65 -16.88 15.33 -4.61
C ASN A 65 -16.86 13.97 -5.31
N LEU A 66 -17.46 13.88 -6.49
CA LEU A 66 -17.41 12.67 -7.32
C LEU A 66 -15.98 12.35 -7.78
N PHE A 67 -15.22 13.37 -8.18
CA PHE A 67 -13.82 13.19 -8.57
C PHE A 67 -12.96 12.72 -7.38
N GLY A 68 -13.16 13.33 -6.20
CA GLY A 68 -12.53 12.90 -4.95
C GLY A 68 -12.84 11.44 -4.60
N PHE A 69 -14.10 11.03 -4.72
CA PHE A 69 -14.52 9.64 -4.54
C PHE A 69 -13.82 8.69 -5.51
N LEU A 70 -13.83 8.98 -6.81
CA LEU A 70 -13.26 8.10 -7.83
C LEU A 70 -11.74 7.93 -7.66
N ILE A 71 -11.02 9.02 -7.44
CA ILE A 71 -9.57 8.98 -7.26
C ILE A 71 -9.19 8.19 -6.00
N SER A 72 -9.85 8.46 -4.87
CA SER A 72 -9.58 7.74 -3.64
C SER A 72 -9.97 6.26 -3.71
N LEU A 73 -11.03 5.91 -4.45
CA LEU A 73 -11.38 4.51 -4.72
C LEU A 73 -10.31 3.80 -5.55
N ILE A 74 -9.81 4.45 -6.60
CA ILE A 74 -8.72 3.92 -7.43
C ILE A 74 -7.47 3.67 -6.58
N PHE A 75 -7.09 4.64 -5.73
CA PHE A 75 -5.95 4.48 -4.84
C PHE A 75 -6.17 3.37 -3.81
N LEU A 76 -7.38 3.24 -3.25
CA LEU A 76 -7.72 2.17 -2.31
C LEU A 76 -7.52 0.80 -2.95
N VAL A 77 -8.04 0.62 -4.17
CA VAL A 77 -7.90 -0.63 -4.92
C VAL A 77 -6.43 -0.89 -5.26
N TYR A 78 -5.72 0.10 -5.79
CA TYR A 78 -4.31 -0.02 -6.14
C TYR A 78 -3.44 -0.39 -4.92
N ALA A 79 -3.56 0.35 -3.83
CA ALA A 79 -2.83 0.09 -2.61
C ALA A 79 -3.17 -1.31 -2.06
N LEU A 80 -4.44 -1.72 -2.10
CA LEU A 80 -4.81 -3.08 -1.70
C LEU A 80 -4.10 -4.16 -2.53
N THR A 81 -4.01 -3.96 -3.84
CA THR A 81 -3.32 -4.93 -4.71
C THR A 81 -1.84 -5.06 -4.37
N GLU A 82 -1.17 -3.94 -4.08
CA GLU A 82 0.23 -3.95 -3.64
C GLU A 82 0.42 -4.59 -2.25
N GLU A 83 -0.42 -4.21 -1.29
CA GLU A 83 -0.28 -4.61 0.12
C GLU A 83 -0.40 -6.14 0.31
N ILE A 84 -1.15 -6.83 -0.55
CA ILE A 84 -1.25 -8.30 -0.54
C ILE A 84 0.12 -8.96 -0.67
N PHE A 85 0.98 -8.46 -1.56
CA PHE A 85 2.34 -8.98 -1.69
C PHE A 85 3.25 -8.45 -0.58
N TRP A 86 3.34 -7.13 -0.42
CA TRP A 86 4.33 -6.54 0.48
C TRP A 86 4.08 -6.87 1.96
N ARG A 87 2.86 -6.66 2.45
CA ARG A 87 2.51 -6.79 3.87
C ARG A 87 1.64 -8.02 4.15
N GLY A 88 1.03 -8.62 3.13
CA GLY A 88 0.36 -9.91 3.25
C GLY A 88 1.33 -11.11 3.21
N TYR A 89 2.30 -11.07 2.30
CA TYR A 89 3.29 -12.15 2.13
C TYR A 89 4.66 -11.76 2.67
N LEU A 90 5.32 -10.76 2.08
CA LEU A 90 6.75 -10.55 2.22
C LEU A 90 7.17 -10.19 3.65
N ILE A 91 6.39 -9.37 4.37
CA ILE A 91 6.65 -9.06 5.79
C ILE A 91 6.61 -10.30 6.69
N ASN A 92 5.78 -11.29 6.37
CA ASN A 92 5.69 -12.55 7.12
C ASN A 92 6.86 -13.47 6.73
N ALA A 93 7.23 -13.52 5.45
CA ALA A 93 8.30 -14.36 4.92
C ALA A 93 9.69 -13.94 5.43
N LEU A 94 9.92 -12.62 5.54
CA LEU A 94 11.20 -12.05 6.01
C LEU A 94 11.31 -12.00 7.55
N LYS A 95 10.29 -12.45 8.27
CA LYS A 95 10.25 -12.41 9.74
C LYS A 95 11.41 -13.13 10.44
N PRO A 96 11.93 -14.28 9.96
CA PRO A 96 13.09 -14.94 10.58
C PRO A 96 14.35 -14.07 10.66
N LEU A 97 14.46 -13.01 9.86
CA LEU A 97 15.59 -12.06 9.91
C LEU A 97 15.56 -11.15 11.15
N GLY A 98 14.47 -11.15 11.90
CA GLY A 98 14.22 -10.23 12.99
C GLY A 98 13.60 -8.92 12.53
N ARG A 99 12.92 -8.24 13.46
CA ARG A 99 12.04 -7.09 13.19
C ARG A 99 12.69 -5.97 12.39
N PHE A 100 13.86 -5.51 12.82
CA PHE A 100 14.53 -4.38 12.18
C PHE A 100 15.01 -4.71 10.76
N LYS A 101 15.65 -5.86 10.56
CA LYS A 101 16.14 -6.30 9.25
C LYS A 101 14.99 -6.56 8.28
N ASN A 102 13.90 -7.15 8.77
CA ASN A 102 12.68 -7.35 7.99
C ASN A 102 12.17 -6.01 7.43
N TYR A 103 12.06 -4.99 8.27
CA TYR A 103 11.54 -3.68 7.88
C TYR A 103 12.44 -2.92 6.92
N ALA A 104 13.74 -2.92 7.21
CA ALA A 104 14.73 -2.30 6.35
C ALA A 104 14.74 -2.95 4.96
N LEU A 105 14.72 -4.28 4.90
CA LEU A 105 14.71 -5.00 3.64
C LEU A 105 13.39 -4.81 2.88
N LEU A 106 12.25 -4.84 3.58
CA LEU A 106 10.94 -4.59 2.97
C LEU A 106 10.87 -3.18 2.37
N GLY A 107 11.33 -2.15 3.09
CA GLY A 107 11.40 -0.78 2.59
C GLY A 107 12.34 -0.63 1.40
N LEU A 108 13.51 -1.26 1.43
CA LEU A 108 14.47 -1.23 0.33
C LEU A 108 13.91 -1.89 -0.93
N LEU A 109 13.32 -3.08 -0.81
CA LEU A 109 12.72 -3.79 -1.94
C LEU A 109 11.54 -3.02 -2.53
N TRP A 110 10.73 -2.37 -1.68
CA TRP A 110 9.62 -1.54 -2.14
C TRP A 110 10.10 -0.27 -2.83
N TRP A 111 11.21 0.33 -2.39
CA TRP A 111 11.85 1.45 -3.11
C TRP A 111 12.39 1.01 -4.47
N LEU A 112 13.09 -0.13 -4.54
CA LEU A 112 13.58 -0.67 -5.81
C LEU A 112 12.44 -0.96 -6.79
N TRP A 113 11.30 -1.43 -6.29
CA TRP A 113 10.08 -1.62 -7.08
C TRP A 113 9.57 -0.33 -7.73
N HIS A 114 9.77 0.82 -7.09
CA HIS A 114 9.29 2.11 -7.60
C HIS A 114 10.19 2.73 -8.67
N ILE A 115 11.47 2.37 -8.75
CA ILE A 115 12.44 2.97 -9.68
C ILE A 115 11.93 3.03 -11.15
N PRO A 116 11.31 1.97 -11.70
CA PRO A 116 10.89 1.96 -13.11
C PRO A 116 9.69 2.86 -13.45
N PHE A 117 8.94 3.39 -12.47
CA PHE A 117 7.69 4.11 -12.74
C PHE A 117 7.88 5.56 -13.16
N GLY A 118 9.07 6.12 -12.98
CA GLY A 118 9.35 7.54 -13.24
C GLY A 118 8.68 8.43 -12.20
N HIS A 119 9.46 9.26 -11.52
CA HIS A 119 8.98 10.13 -10.45
C HIS A 119 9.55 11.54 -10.63
N ASN A 120 8.81 12.54 -10.16
CA ASN A 120 9.26 13.94 -10.18
C ASN A 120 10.20 14.30 -9.00
N LEU A 121 10.50 13.32 -8.13
CA LEU A 121 11.37 13.49 -6.97
C LEU A 121 12.82 13.15 -7.33
N ASP A 122 13.76 13.83 -6.68
CA ASP A 122 15.16 13.42 -6.73
C ASP A 122 15.36 12.02 -6.09
N PRO A 123 16.41 11.28 -6.45
CA PRO A 123 16.61 9.91 -5.96
C PRO A 123 16.64 9.78 -4.43
N LEU A 124 17.18 10.79 -3.72
CA LEU A 124 17.25 10.78 -2.25
C LEU A 124 15.87 11.07 -1.66
N GLY A 125 15.14 12.05 -2.20
CA GLY A 125 13.75 12.34 -1.82
C GLY A 125 12.84 11.13 -1.97
N LEU A 126 12.92 10.44 -3.12
CA LEU A 126 12.17 9.20 -3.36
C LEU A 126 12.55 8.09 -2.37
N PHE A 127 13.85 7.91 -2.11
CA PHE A 127 14.33 6.93 -1.15
C PHE A 127 13.79 7.18 0.25
N VAL A 128 13.93 8.41 0.76
CA VAL A 128 13.47 8.78 2.10
C VAL A 128 11.96 8.60 2.23
N MET A 129 11.19 9.02 1.24
CA MET A 129 9.73 8.89 1.24
C MET A 129 9.29 7.43 1.24
N ILE A 130 9.84 6.59 0.35
CA ILE A 130 9.41 5.20 0.20
C ILE A 130 9.89 4.34 1.37
N VAL A 131 11.17 4.43 1.75
CA VAL A 131 11.73 3.63 2.84
C VAL A 131 11.19 4.11 4.20
N GLY A 132 11.13 5.42 4.42
CA GLY A 132 10.55 6.00 5.63
C GLY A 132 9.07 5.70 5.76
N GLY A 133 8.30 5.87 4.68
CA GLY A 133 6.89 5.51 4.62
C GLY A 133 6.66 4.01 4.88
N SER A 134 7.49 3.14 4.30
CA SER A 134 7.42 1.70 4.55
C SER A 134 7.63 1.33 6.02
N PHE A 135 8.54 2.03 6.72
CA PHE A 135 8.77 1.81 8.14
C PHE A 135 7.55 2.21 9.00
N LEU A 136 6.93 3.36 8.69
CA LEU A 136 5.69 3.79 9.35
C LEU A 136 4.56 2.78 9.12
N ILE A 137 4.35 2.37 7.86
CA ILE A 137 3.39 1.35 7.47
C ILE A 137 3.64 0.06 8.25
N ALA A 138 4.89 -0.43 8.30
CA ALA A 138 5.23 -1.66 9.00
C ALA A 138 4.88 -1.58 10.49
N LYS A 139 5.15 -0.45 11.17
CA LYS A 139 4.78 -0.23 12.57
C LYS A 139 3.27 -0.31 12.80
N PHE A 140 2.48 0.31 11.94
CA PHE A 140 1.02 0.23 12.04
C PHE A 140 0.48 -1.18 11.74
N VAL A 141 1.08 -1.88 10.76
CA VAL A 141 0.73 -3.26 10.43
C VAL A 141 1.03 -4.19 11.61
N GLU A 142 2.13 -4.00 12.32
CA GLU A 142 2.41 -4.79 13.52
C GLU A 142 1.46 -4.52 14.67
N ALA A 143 1.07 -3.26 14.87
CA ALA A 143 0.14 -2.89 15.93
C ALA A 143 -1.26 -3.46 15.69
N THR A 144 -1.72 -3.48 14.44
CA THR A 144 -3.07 -3.92 14.07
C THR A 144 -3.14 -5.40 13.64
N LYS A 145 -1.99 -5.97 13.26
CA LYS A 145 -1.83 -7.23 12.53
C LYS A 145 -2.65 -7.29 11.24
N SER A 146 -3.00 -6.13 10.68
CA SER A 146 -3.82 -5.97 9.49
C SER A 146 -3.06 -5.21 8.41
N PHE A 147 -3.06 -5.72 7.19
CA PHE A 147 -2.53 -4.97 6.04
C PHE A 147 -3.62 -4.21 5.27
N LEU A 148 -4.91 -4.51 5.47
CA LEU A 148 -6.02 -3.78 4.82
C LEU A 148 -6.00 -2.28 5.18
N ILE A 149 -5.62 -1.95 6.41
CA ILE A 149 -5.53 -0.56 6.89
C ILE A 149 -4.51 0.27 6.11
N MET A 150 -3.56 -0.37 5.42
CA MET A 150 -2.55 0.28 4.57
C MET A 150 -3.04 0.51 3.15
N SER A 151 -4.16 -0.11 2.79
CA SER A 151 -4.85 0.17 1.55
C SER A 151 -5.59 1.51 1.61
N ALA A 152 -5.72 2.10 2.80
CA ALA A 152 -6.12 3.50 2.93
C ALA A 152 -5.21 4.35 2.01
N PRO A 153 -5.76 5.09 1.03
CA PRO A 153 -4.97 5.92 0.12
C PRO A 153 -3.88 6.67 0.87
N PRO A 154 -2.59 6.45 0.54
CA PRO A 154 -1.53 7.21 1.16
C PRO A 154 -1.78 8.68 0.81
N ILE A 155 -1.71 9.55 1.81
CA ILE A 155 -1.55 11.00 1.62
C ILE A 155 -0.24 11.29 0.83
N PHE A 156 0.60 10.27 0.65
CA PHE A 156 1.95 10.33 0.08
C PHE A 156 2.09 9.56 -1.25
N VAL A 157 1.10 9.60 -2.14
CA VAL A 157 1.38 9.25 -3.55
C VAL A 157 1.73 10.54 -4.28
N PRO A 158 3.01 10.80 -4.59
CA PRO A 158 3.35 11.92 -5.44
C PRO A 158 2.85 11.61 -6.85
N MET A 159 2.13 12.57 -7.42
CA MET A 159 1.91 12.67 -8.86
C MET A 159 3.09 13.35 -9.53
#